data_AF-A0A7X7C044-F1
#
_entry.id   AF-A0A7X7C044-F1
#
_cell.length_a   1.000
_cell.length_b   1.000
_cell.length_c   1.000
_cell.angle_alpha   90.00
_cell.angle_beta   90.00
_cell.angle_gamma   90.00
#
_symmetry.space_group_name_H-M   'P 1'
#
loop_
_entity.id
_entity.type
_entity.pdbx_description
1 polymer ?
#
loop_
_entity_poly.entity_id
_entity_poly.type
_entity_poly.pdbx_seq_one_letter_code
_entity_poly.pdbx_strand_id
1 'polypeptide(L)'
;MIVFSNGTAKKEYEPEYTLVPTSNMWTFIKLDTINGRMWQVQYSVQGDDYRFQTGLNFASLVEDGEEFVGRLDLLYIRHRIQFFVLLDQHIGRVWQVQWSQEYSNRMILEIR
;
A
#
# COMPACT_ATOMS: atom_id res chain seq x y z
N MET A 1 -26.22 -22.01 23.62
CA MET A 1 -26.01 -20.71 24.27
C MET A 1 -25.86 -19.69 23.17
N ILE A 2 -26.91 -18.92 22.92
CA ILE A 2 -26.93 -17.88 21.87
C ILE A 2 -26.77 -16.55 22.61
N VAL A 3 -25.75 -15.78 22.25
CA VAL A 3 -25.63 -14.38 22.67
C VAL A 3 -26.03 -13.54 21.47
N PHE A 4 -27.18 -12.88 21.54
CA PHE A 4 -27.54 -11.83 20.58
C PHE A 4 -26.85 -10.54 21.02
N SER A 5 -25.85 -10.09 20.27
CA SER A 5 -25.35 -8.72 20.41
C SER A 5 -26.21 -7.79 19.57
N ASN A 6 -27.14 -7.09 20.23
CA ASN A 6 -27.71 -5.85 19.70
C ASN A 6 -26.64 -4.76 19.79
N GLY A 7 -25.78 -4.70 18.79
CA GLY A 7 -24.95 -3.55 18.50
C GLY A 7 -25.30 -3.05 17.12
N THR A 8 -25.63 -1.77 16.97
CA THR A 8 -25.57 -1.09 15.68
C THR A 8 -24.24 -1.46 15.03
N ALA A 9 -24.25 -2.25 13.96
CA ALA A 9 -23.05 -2.59 13.22
C ALA A 9 -22.40 -1.27 12.81
N LYS A 10 -21.27 -0.94 13.45
CA LYS A 10 -20.45 0.18 12.98
C LYS A 10 -20.07 -0.22 11.55
N LYS A 11 -20.47 0.58 10.58
CA LYS A 11 -19.97 0.43 9.21
C LYS A 11 -18.46 0.60 9.31
N GLU A 12 -17.71 -0.49 9.25
CA GLU A 12 -16.26 -0.43 9.15
C GLU A 12 -15.94 0.30 7.86
N TYR A 13 -15.19 1.39 7.97
CA TYR A 13 -14.75 2.17 6.84
C TYR A 13 -13.51 1.50 6.29
N GLU A 14 -13.62 0.92 5.10
CA GLU A 14 -12.43 0.50 4.37
C GLU A 14 -11.73 1.75 3.80
N PRO A 15 -10.44 1.94 4.09
CA PRO A 15 -9.74 3.13 3.65
C PRO A 15 -9.36 3.04 2.16
N GLU A 16 -9.73 4.06 1.38
CA GLU A 16 -9.27 4.24 -0.01
C GLU A 16 -7.74 4.37 -0.11
N TYR A 17 -7.11 4.93 0.92
CA TYR A 17 -5.66 5.08 1.00
C TYR A 17 -5.11 4.56 2.32
N THR A 18 -4.05 3.76 2.24
CA THR A 18 -3.31 3.27 3.41
C THR A 18 -1.86 3.75 3.38
N LEU A 19 -1.24 3.87 4.56
CA LEU A 19 0.20 4.11 4.73
C LEU A 19 0.82 2.88 5.38
N VAL A 20 1.75 2.25 4.68
CA VAL A 20 2.49 1.09 5.19
C VAL A 20 3.90 1.52 5.58
N PRO A 21 4.34 1.27 6.83
CA PRO A 21 5.67 1.65 7.27
C PRO A 21 6.75 0.81 6.56
N THR A 22 7.90 1.43 6.32
CA THR A 22 9.13 0.71 5.91
C THR A 22 10.02 0.49 7.15
N SER A 23 11.13 -0.24 7.01
CA SER A 23 12.13 -0.27 8.10
C SER A 23 12.89 1.06 8.24
N ASN A 24 12.80 1.97 7.25
CA ASN A 24 13.26 3.33 7.39
C ASN A 24 12.16 4.14 8.09
N MET A 25 12.39 4.56 9.33
CA MET A 25 11.39 5.26 10.13
C MET A 25 10.89 6.59 9.54
N TRP A 26 11.59 7.15 8.55
CA TRP A 26 11.22 8.37 7.83
C TRP A 26 10.37 8.12 6.59
N THR A 27 10.26 6.87 6.14
CA THR A 27 9.68 6.49 4.84
C THR A 27 8.49 5.54 5.02
N PHE A 28 7.41 5.84 4.30
CA PHE A 28 6.20 5.04 4.16
C PHE A 28 5.91 4.76 2.68
N ILE A 29 5.12 3.73 2.43
CA ILE A 29 4.44 3.54 1.15
C ILE A 29 2.98 3.94 1.31
N LYS A 30 2.53 4.94 0.54
CA LYS A 30 1.11 5.24 0.38
C LYS A 30 0.56 4.36 -0.73
N LEU A 31 -0.49 3.59 -0.44
CA LEU A 31 -1.20 2.75 -1.39
C LEU A 31 -2.61 3.31 -1.62
N ASP A 32 -3.02 3.41 -2.88
CA ASP A 32 -4.41 3.46 -3.31
C ASP A 32 -4.95 2.02 -3.32
N THR A 33 -5.84 1.68 -2.39
CA THR A 33 -6.34 0.31 -2.20
C THR A 33 -7.30 -0.14 -3.30
N ILE A 34 -7.73 0.80 -4.16
CA ILE A 34 -8.69 0.56 -5.23
C ILE A 34 -7.98 0.03 -6.48
N ASN A 35 -6.86 0.65 -6.86
CA ASN A 35 -6.20 0.42 -8.15
C ASN A 35 -4.71 0.06 -8.06
N GLY A 36 -4.09 0.12 -6.88
CA GLY A 36 -2.68 -0.23 -6.71
C GLY A 36 -1.68 0.84 -7.14
N ARG A 37 -2.13 2.06 -7.45
CA ARG A 37 -1.24 3.22 -7.54
C ARG A 37 -0.62 3.46 -6.17
N MET A 38 0.66 3.80 -6.16
CA MET A 38 1.38 3.95 -4.91
C MET A 38 2.53 4.94 -5.00
N TRP A 39 2.90 5.46 -3.83
CA TRP A 39 3.92 6.49 -3.68
C TRP A 39 4.84 6.17 -2.52
N GLN A 40 6.13 6.47 -2.68
CA GLN A 40 7.02 6.65 -1.55
C GLN A 40 6.69 8.00 -0.90
N VAL A 41 6.49 7.99 0.42
CA VAL A 41 6.25 9.17 1.24
C VAL A 41 7.39 9.29 2.24
N GLN A 42 8.05 10.44 2.28
CA GLN A 42 9.08 10.75 3.27
C GLN A 42 8.69 11.99 4.06
N TYR A 43 8.80 11.90 5.40
CA TYR A 43 8.69 13.05 6.29
C TYR A 43 10.05 13.36 6.94
N SER A 44 10.19 14.58 7.46
CA SER A 44 11.41 15.05 8.08
C SER A 44 11.13 16.13 9.12
N VAL A 45 12.02 16.23 10.10
CA VAL A 45 12.09 17.32 11.09
C VAL A 45 13.08 18.42 10.68
N GLN A 46 13.90 18.19 9.64
CA GLN A 46 14.97 19.11 9.22
C GLN A 46 14.48 20.24 8.30
N GLY A 47 13.27 20.13 7.74
CA GLY A 47 12.70 21.14 6.84
C GLY A 47 11.95 20.52 5.66
N ASP A 48 11.34 21.39 4.84
CA ASP A 48 10.52 20.98 3.69
C ASP A 48 11.32 20.34 2.56
N ASP A 49 12.61 20.69 2.42
CA ASP A 49 13.51 20.11 1.42
C ASP A 49 13.67 18.58 1.54
N TYR A 50 13.36 18.03 2.72
CA TYR A 50 13.45 16.59 3.01
C TYR A 50 12.08 15.91 3.13
N ARG A 51 10.98 16.64 2.85
CA ARG A 51 9.61 16.13 2.85
C ARG A 51 9.11 16.00 1.43
N PHE A 52 8.74 14.79 1.03
CA PHE A 52 8.24 14.59 -0.32
C PHE A 52 7.30 13.40 -0.42
N GLN A 53 6.52 13.41 -1.50
CA GLN A 53 5.82 12.26 -2.02
C GLN A 53 6.26 12.07 -3.47
N THR A 54 6.61 10.85 -3.84
CA THR A 54 7.03 10.52 -5.21
C THR A 54 6.43 9.20 -5.66
N GLY A 55 6.11 9.11 -6.96
CA GLY A 55 5.51 7.92 -7.54
C GLY A 55 6.38 6.68 -7.40
N LEU A 56 5.79 5.61 -6.87
CA LEU A 56 6.35 4.27 -6.91
C LEU A 56 5.72 3.47 -8.04
N ASN A 57 4.40 3.61 -8.24
CA ASN A 57 3.70 3.10 -9.41
C ASN A 57 2.47 3.97 -9.71
N PHE A 58 2.34 4.36 -10.98
CA PHE A 58 1.21 5.15 -11.47
C PHE A 58 0.25 4.33 -12.35
N ALA A 59 0.67 3.15 -12.81
CA ALA A 59 -0.19 2.25 -13.56
C ALA A 59 -1.21 1.59 -12.63
N SER A 60 -2.46 1.48 -13.09
CA SER A 60 -3.44 0.64 -12.39
C SER A 60 -2.98 -0.81 -12.48
N LEU A 61 -3.09 -1.54 -11.37
CA LEU A 61 -2.93 -2.99 -11.32
C LEU A 61 -4.27 -3.73 -11.40
N VAL A 62 -5.37 -2.96 -11.41
CA VAL A 62 -6.75 -3.42 -11.50
C VAL A 62 -7.33 -2.98 -12.83
N GLU A 63 -8.10 -3.86 -13.47
CA GLU A 63 -8.76 -3.60 -14.74
C GLU A 63 -9.94 -2.64 -14.55
N ASP A 64 -10.20 -1.81 -15.57
CA ASP A 64 -11.29 -0.83 -15.54
C ASP A 64 -12.65 -1.53 -15.33
N GLY A 65 -13.41 -1.04 -14.36
CA GLY A 65 -14.72 -1.59 -13.97
C GLY A 65 -14.66 -2.62 -12.83
N GLU A 66 -13.46 -3.06 -12.44
CA GLU A 66 -13.26 -4.05 -11.39
C GLU A 66 -12.78 -3.41 -10.06
N GLU A 67 -12.73 -2.09 -10.00
CA GLU A 67 -12.26 -1.31 -8.86
C GLU A 67 -13.22 -1.31 -7.67
N PHE A 68 -12.69 -1.57 -6.48
CA PHE A 68 -13.40 -1.29 -5.23
C PHE A 68 -12.42 -1.03 -4.09
N VAL A 69 -12.87 -0.26 -3.09
CA VAL A 69 -12.05 0.09 -1.91
C VAL A 69 -11.61 -1.17 -1.18
N GLY A 70 -10.36 -1.18 -0.70
CA GLY A 70 -9.83 -2.30 0.08
C GLY A 70 -9.40 -3.52 -0.76
N ARG A 71 -9.55 -3.48 -2.10
CA ARG A 71 -9.18 -4.61 -2.95
C ARG A 71 -7.70 -5.00 -2.82
N LEU A 72 -6.81 -4.01 -2.74
CA LEU A 72 -5.37 -4.24 -2.66
C LEU A 72 -4.86 -4.05 -1.22
N ASP A 73 -4.07 -5.01 -0.75
CA ASP A 73 -3.38 -4.95 0.53
C ASP A 73 -1.86 -5.11 0.37
N LEU A 74 -1.09 -4.28 1.06
CA LEU A 74 0.37 -4.25 0.97
C LEU A 74 1.00 -4.71 2.28
N LEU A 75 1.68 -5.84 2.21
CA LEU A 75 2.29 -6.52 3.34
C LEU A 75 3.76 -6.14 3.47
N TYR A 76 4.13 -5.67 4.66
CA TYR A 76 5.51 -5.37 5.04
C TYR A 76 6.30 -6.64 5.37
N ILE A 77 7.46 -6.81 4.74
CA ILE A 77 8.39 -7.90 5.05
C ILE A 77 9.35 -7.46 6.17
N ARG A 78 9.30 -8.16 7.31
CA ARG A 78 10.22 -7.90 8.43
C ARG A 78 11.69 -8.02 8.00
N HIS A 79 12.51 -7.07 8.44
CA HIS A 79 13.95 -6.99 8.17
C HIS A 79 14.34 -6.78 6.70
N ARG A 80 13.41 -6.31 5.86
CA ARG A 80 13.66 -5.96 4.46
C ARG A 80 13.18 -4.54 4.21
N ILE A 81 14.11 -3.60 4.34
CA ILE A 81 13.80 -2.16 4.33
C ILE A 81 13.09 -1.69 3.06
N GLN A 82 13.34 -2.36 1.93
CA GLN A 82 12.87 -1.96 0.61
C GLN A 82 11.74 -2.82 0.04
N PHE A 83 11.45 -4.00 0.62
CA PHE A 83 10.62 -5.02 -0.05
C PHE A 83 9.27 -5.22 0.64
N PHE A 84 8.25 -5.36 -0.19
CA PHE A 84 6.86 -5.60 0.19
C PHE A 84 6.24 -6.64 -0.72
N VAL A 85 5.12 -7.21 -0.28
CA VAL A 85 4.26 -8.05 -1.11
C VAL A 85 2.90 -7.39 -1.20
N LEU A 86 2.43 -7.13 -2.42
CA LEU A 86 1.07 -6.64 -2.67
C LEU A 86 0.18 -7.82 -3.02
N LEU A 87 -0.99 -7.91 -2.39
CA LEU A 87 -2.02 -8.90 -2.65
C LEU A 87 -3.25 -8.21 -3.24
N ASP A 88 -3.73 -8.72 -4.38
CA ASP A 88 -5.11 -8.51 -4.80
C ASP A 88 -6.00 -9.50 -4.05
N GLN A 89 -6.79 -8.99 -3.11
CA GLN A 89 -7.65 -9.78 -2.25
C GLN A 89 -8.86 -10.36 -2.99
N HIS A 90 -9.15 -9.88 -4.20
CA HIS A 90 -10.27 -10.33 -5.01
C HIS A 90 -9.91 -11.54 -5.88
N ILE A 91 -8.81 -11.43 -6.65
CA ILE A 91 -8.42 -12.44 -7.65
C ILE A 91 -7.14 -13.20 -7.31
N GLY A 92 -6.48 -12.85 -6.20
CA GLY A 92 -5.30 -13.57 -5.70
C GLY A 92 -4.00 -13.32 -6.45
N ARG A 93 -3.95 -12.30 -7.32
CA ARG A 93 -2.67 -11.86 -7.93
C ARG A 93 -1.77 -11.27 -6.87
N VAL A 94 -0.47 -11.48 -7.03
CA VAL A 94 0.55 -11.07 -6.06
C VAL A 94 1.68 -10.36 -6.79
N TRP A 95 2.19 -9.28 -6.20
CA TRP A 95 3.35 -8.56 -6.73
C TRP A 95 4.44 -8.41 -5.67
N GLN A 96 5.69 -8.59 -6.08
CA GLN A 96 6.83 -8.03 -5.37
C GLN A 96 6.86 -6.52 -5.61
N VAL A 97 6.90 -5.75 -4.53
CA VAL A 97 7.04 -4.29 -4.57
C VAL A 97 8.37 -3.91 -3.92
N GLN A 98 9.18 -3.10 -4.60
CA GLN A 98 10.39 -2.52 -4.02
C GLN A 98 10.47 -1.01 -4.24
N TRP A 99 10.76 -0.28 -3.16
CA TRP A 99 11.04 1.15 -3.21
C TRP A 99 12.55 1.44 -3.11
N SER A 100 12.94 2.64 -3.52
CA SER A 100 14.32 3.13 -3.41
C SER A 100 14.36 4.66 -3.53
N GLN A 101 15.36 5.29 -2.91
CA GLN A 101 15.67 6.70 -3.16
C GLN A 101 16.10 6.92 -4.62
N GLU A 102 16.72 5.91 -5.23
CA GLU A 102 17.03 5.89 -6.66
C GLU A 102 15.84 5.37 -7.45
N TYR A 103 15.25 6.22 -8.30
CA TYR A 103 14.09 5.87 -9.12
C TYR A 103 14.31 4.60 -9.97
N SER A 104 15.51 4.40 -10.51
CA SER A 104 15.87 3.24 -11.34
C SER A 104 15.81 1.91 -10.59
N ASN A 105 15.87 1.93 -9.26
CA ASN A 105 15.83 0.73 -8.43
C ASN A 105 14.44 0.49 -7.86
N ARG A 106 13.42 1.22 -8.31
CA ARG A 106 12.01 0.97 -7.94
C ARG A 106 11.43 -0.07 -8.88
N MET A 107 10.62 -0.97 -8.33
CA MET A 107 10.05 -2.06 -9.10
C MET A 107 8.72 -2.53 -8.53
N ILE A 108 7.84 -2.94 -9.43
CA ILE A 108 6.68 -3.78 -9.13
C ILE A 108 6.69 -4.91 -10.14
N LEU A 109 6.80 -6.14 -9.66
CA LEU A 109 6.83 -7.35 -10.50
C LEU A 109 5.77 -8.32 -10.02
N GLU A 110 4.93 -8.79 -10.94
CA GLU A 110 3.99 -9.87 -10.67
C GLU A 110 4.76 -11.16 -10.34
N ILE A 111 4.30 -11.89 -9.33
CA ILE A 111 4.82 -13.21 -8.93
C ILE A 111 3.96 -14.28 -9.61
N ARG A 112 4.61 -15.21 -10.33
CA ARG A 112 3.96 -16.32 -11.05
C ARG A 112 4.29 -17.67 -10.44
#